data_AF-A0AAX1BLT8-F1
#
_entry.id   AF-A0AAX1BLT8-F1
#
_cell.length_a   1.000
_cell.length_b   1.000
_cell.length_c   1.000
_cell.angle_alpha   90.00
_cell.angle_beta   90.00
_cell.angle_gamma   90.00
#
_symmetry.space_group_name_H-M   'P 1'
#
loop_
_entity.id
_entity.type
_entity.pdbx_description
1 polymer ?
#
loop_
_entity_poly.entity_id
_entity_poly.type
_entity_poly.pdbx_seq_one_letter_code
_entity_poly.pdbx_strand_id
1 'polypeptide(L)'
;MNKKLLWIYILFVLSFSARIQVSEAKDVWVFDKVSSSTVLGMTDADRVRNLTTQFRQVEIVTDSNILTIHNSLLEKGKICSIDFVRINKTLLSYFYSKDTVAMYKALFSQEGMPLTDDIIVLTSLRPGEECPEPYSELIEAKGNLFFSEQDYVVFMKKKKGM
;
A
#
# COMPACT_ATOMS: atom_id res chain seq x y z
N MET A 1 -31.04 -5.29 -50.69
CA MET A 1 -30.30 -4.95 -49.44
C MET A 1 -28.84 -4.71 -49.79
N ASN A 2 -28.37 -3.46 -49.69
CA ASN A 2 -27.06 -3.06 -50.22
C ASN A 2 -25.93 -3.69 -49.39
N LYS A 3 -25.13 -4.56 -50.01
CA LYS A 3 -23.98 -5.25 -49.36
C LYS A 3 -23.03 -4.27 -48.65
N LYS A 4 -22.94 -3.01 -49.11
CA LYS A 4 -22.15 -1.95 -48.48
C LYS A 4 -22.68 -1.47 -47.11
N LEU A 5 -24.00 -1.49 -46.88
CA LEU A 5 -24.58 -1.10 -45.59
C LEU A 5 -24.38 -2.18 -44.51
N LEU A 6 -24.36 -3.45 -44.90
CA LEU A 6 -24.16 -4.58 -43.98
C LEU A 6 -22.74 -4.57 -43.37
N TRP A 7 -21.74 -4.19 -44.16
CA TRP A 7 -20.34 -4.09 -43.71
C TRP A 7 -20.12 -2.96 -42.69
N ILE A 8 -20.84 -1.84 -42.82
CA ILE A 8 -20.75 -0.72 -41.87
C ILE A 8 -21.34 -1.12 -40.51
N TYR A 9 -22.43 -1.90 -40.50
CA TYR A 9 -23.04 -2.39 -39.26
C TYR A 9 -22.13 -3.39 -38.52
N ILE A 10 -21.43 -4.26 -39.24
CA ILE A 10 -20.49 -5.23 -38.65
C ILE A 10 -19.27 -4.52 -38.05
N LEU A 11 -18.76 -3.47 -38.70
CA LEU A 11 -17.66 -2.66 -38.16
C LEU A 11 -18.05 -1.88 -36.90
N PHE A 12 -19.30 -1.39 -36.81
CA PHE A 12 -19.77 -0.64 -35.66
C PHE A 12 -20.02 -1.52 -34.41
N VAL A 13 -20.44 -2.77 -34.62
CA VAL A 13 -20.67 -3.73 -33.53
C VAL A 13 -19.34 -4.25 -32.93
N LEU A 14 -18.28 -4.37 -33.74
CA LEU A 14 -16.95 -4.78 -33.26
C LEU A 14 -16.21 -3.69 -32.45
N SER A 15 -16.57 -2.42 -32.60
CA SER A 15 -16.02 -1.33 -31.79
C SER A 15 -16.60 -1.22 -30.37
N PHE A 16 -17.64 -2.00 -30.02
CA PHE A 16 -18.34 -1.87 -28.73
C PHE A 16 -17.99 -2.94 -27.69
N SER A 17 -17.05 -3.84 -27.96
CA SER A 17 -16.82 -5.04 -27.12
C SER A 17 -15.37 -5.20 -26.65
N ALA A 18 -14.75 -4.13 -26.17
CA ALA A 18 -13.48 -4.24 -25.46
C ALA A 18 -13.40 -3.25 -24.30
N ARG A 19 -14.37 -3.29 -23.38
CA ARG A 19 -14.08 -2.91 -22.00
C ARG A 19 -13.38 -4.10 -21.36
N ILE A 20 -12.07 -4.22 -21.60
CA ILE A 20 -11.23 -5.12 -20.81
C ILE A 20 -11.25 -4.51 -19.41
N GLN A 21 -12.11 -5.06 -18.55
CA GLN A 21 -12.08 -4.78 -17.13
C GLN A 21 -10.81 -5.48 -16.63
N VAL A 22 -9.68 -4.78 -16.72
CA VAL A 22 -8.43 -5.23 -16.10
C VAL A 22 -8.72 -5.26 -14.61
N SER A 23 -9.10 -6.42 -14.11
CA SER A 23 -9.12 -6.69 -12.67
C SER A 23 -7.70 -6.41 -12.20
N GLU A 24 -7.53 -5.38 -11.37
CA GLU A 24 -6.25 -5.18 -10.69
C GLU A 24 -5.92 -6.49 -9.95
N ALA A 25 -4.69 -6.96 -10.11
CA ALA A 25 -4.27 -8.21 -9.51
C ALA A 25 -4.36 -8.09 -7.97
N LYS A 26 -4.92 -9.10 -7.34
CA LYS A 26 -4.96 -9.19 -5.88
C LYS A 26 -3.54 -9.22 -5.34
N ASP A 27 -3.19 -8.24 -4.53
CA ASP A 27 -1.93 -8.17 -3.82
C ASP A 27 -2.12 -8.49 -2.35
N VAL A 28 -1.24 -9.32 -1.83
CA VAL A 28 -1.20 -9.71 -0.42
C VAL A 28 0.14 -9.26 0.14
N TRP A 29 0.11 -8.42 1.17
CA TRP A 29 1.27 -7.88 1.85
C TRP A 29 1.35 -8.48 3.24
N VAL A 30 2.51 -9.04 3.57
CA VAL A 30 2.78 -9.67 4.87
C VAL A 30 3.93 -8.96 5.56
N PHE A 31 3.97 -9.05 6.88
CA PHE A 31 5.05 -8.50 7.68
C PHE A 31 6.43 -8.94 7.17
N ASP A 32 7.35 -7.98 7.05
CA ASP A 32 8.76 -8.22 6.79
C ASP A 32 9.60 -7.94 8.02
N LYS A 33 9.63 -6.67 8.47
CA LYS A 33 10.39 -6.23 9.64
C LYS A 33 9.91 -4.88 10.17
N VAL A 34 10.41 -4.51 11.34
CA VAL A 34 10.37 -3.15 11.88
C VAL A 34 11.76 -2.54 11.73
N SER A 35 11.86 -1.23 11.48
CA SER A 35 13.14 -0.52 11.47
C SER A 35 13.90 -0.73 12.79
N SER A 36 15.21 -0.82 12.71
CA SER A 36 16.11 -1.01 13.85
C SER A 36 16.22 0.25 14.74
N SER A 37 15.91 1.41 14.17
CA SER A 37 15.83 2.71 14.85
C SER A 37 14.55 3.46 14.51
N THR A 38 14.26 4.50 15.27
CA THR A 38 13.26 5.52 14.92
C THR A 38 13.73 6.36 13.73
N VAL A 39 12.82 7.13 13.14
CA VAL A 39 13.14 8.14 12.11
C VAL A 39 14.18 9.18 12.57
N LEU A 40 14.33 9.37 13.88
CA LEU A 40 15.33 10.26 14.50
C LEU A 40 16.67 9.55 14.80
N GLY A 41 16.79 8.25 14.48
CA GLY A 41 18.01 7.46 14.70
C GLY A 41 18.16 6.90 16.13
N MET A 42 17.10 6.91 16.94
CA MET A 42 17.14 6.31 18.28
C MET A 42 16.86 4.81 18.21
N THR A 43 17.58 4.00 18.97
CA THR A 43 17.42 2.54 18.99
C THR A 43 16.87 2.06 20.32
N ASP A 44 15.85 1.21 20.29
CA ASP A 44 15.32 0.48 21.45
C ASP A 44 14.92 -0.94 21.03
N ALA A 45 15.74 -1.92 21.43
CA ALA A 45 15.54 -3.32 21.04
C ALA A 45 14.26 -3.94 21.63
N ASP A 46 13.84 -3.49 22.82
CA ASP A 46 12.62 -3.98 23.45
C ASP A 46 11.39 -3.44 22.72
N ARG A 47 11.44 -2.18 22.30
CA ARG A 47 10.42 -1.58 21.45
C ARG A 47 10.30 -2.29 20.10
N VAL A 48 11.43 -2.50 19.42
CA VAL A 48 11.45 -3.22 18.12
C VAL A 48 10.86 -4.63 18.27
N ARG A 49 11.20 -5.35 19.35
CA ARG A 49 10.65 -6.69 19.63
C ARG A 49 9.14 -6.64 19.89
N ASN A 50 8.65 -5.63 20.61
CA ASN A 50 7.23 -5.45 20.88
C ASN A 50 6.45 -5.19 19.59
N LEU A 51 6.89 -4.22 18.77
CA LEU A 51 6.27 -3.88 17.48
C LEU A 51 6.31 -5.09 16.52
N THR A 52 7.43 -5.81 16.48
CA THR A 52 7.53 -7.05 15.69
C THR A 52 6.47 -8.06 16.14
N THR A 53 6.26 -8.23 17.45
CA THR A 53 5.26 -9.16 17.97
C THR A 53 3.83 -8.70 17.65
N GLN A 54 3.57 -7.40 17.68
CA GLN A 54 2.29 -6.78 17.34
C GLN A 54 1.91 -6.97 15.86
N PHE A 55 2.86 -6.78 14.94
CA PHE A 55 2.59 -6.74 13.50
C PHE A 55 2.92 -8.02 12.73
N ARG A 56 3.68 -8.97 13.28
CA ARG A 56 4.08 -10.22 12.57
C ARG A 56 2.94 -11.09 12.04
N GLN A 57 1.72 -10.89 12.52
CA GLN A 57 0.53 -11.62 12.12
C GLN A 57 -0.44 -10.77 11.27
N VAL A 58 -0.01 -9.58 10.87
CA VAL A 58 -0.81 -8.68 10.05
C VAL A 58 -0.65 -9.04 8.58
N GLU A 59 -1.79 -9.12 7.89
CA GLU A 59 -1.87 -9.26 6.44
C GLU A 59 -2.70 -8.09 5.88
N ILE A 60 -2.16 -7.40 4.88
CA ILE A 60 -2.84 -6.32 4.18
C ILE A 60 -3.15 -6.84 2.78
N VAL A 61 -4.41 -6.82 2.38
CA VAL A 61 -4.88 -7.33 1.10
C VAL A 61 -5.47 -6.18 0.31
N THR A 62 -4.96 -5.95 -0.89
CA THR A 62 -5.59 -5.05 -1.86
C THR A 62 -6.14 -5.88 -2.99
N ASP A 63 -7.45 -5.82 -3.19
CA ASP A 63 -8.17 -6.55 -4.23
C ASP A 63 -9.07 -5.58 -4.98
N SER A 64 -8.72 -5.29 -6.23
CA SER A 64 -9.33 -4.20 -7.00
C SER A 64 -9.28 -2.90 -6.19
N ASN A 65 -10.43 -2.34 -5.79
CA ASN A 65 -10.52 -1.09 -5.03
C ASN A 65 -10.78 -1.31 -3.53
N ILE A 66 -10.66 -2.54 -3.02
CA ILE A 66 -10.87 -2.85 -1.61
C ILE A 66 -9.54 -3.11 -0.93
N LEU A 67 -9.28 -2.36 0.15
CA LEU A 67 -8.17 -2.58 1.05
C LEU A 67 -8.72 -3.24 2.30
N THR A 68 -8.15 -4.39 2.68
CA THR A 68 -8.55 -5.11 3.89
C THR A 68 -7.34 -5.41 4.75
N ILE A 69 -7.47 -5.17 6.06
CA ILE A 69 -6.41 -5.45 7.02
C ILE A 69 -6.90 -6.52 7.98
N HIS A 70 -6.09 -7.56 8.09
CA HIS A 70 -6.30 -8.70 8.95
C HIS A 70 -5.19 -8.82 9.98
N ASN A 71 -5.54 -9.33 11.15
CA ASN A 71 -4.59 -9.79 12.16
C ASN A 71 -5.12 -11.09 12.76
N SER A 72 -4.39 -12.19 12.54
CA SER A 72 -4.80 -13.53 12.98
C SER A 72 -4.84 -13.68 14.51
N LEU A 73 -4.28 -12.74 15.27
CA LEU A 73 -4.32 -12.72 16.73
C LEU A 73 -5.66 -12.20 17.29
N LEU A 74 -6.50 -11.57 16.47
CA LEU A 74 -7.81 -11.04 16.89
C LEU A 74 -8.90 -12.09 16.67
N GLU A 75 -9.84 -12.23 17.61
CA GLU A 75 -10.94 -13.22 17.52
C GLU A 75 -11.75 -13.11 16.22
N LYS A 76 -11.98 -11.89 15.73
CA LYS A 76 -12.68 -11.64 14.45
C LYS A 76 -11.75 -11.60 13.24
N GLY A 77 -10.43 -11.60 13.44
CA GLY A 77 -9.39 -11.61 12.42
C GLY A 77 -9.30 -10.37 11.51
N LYS A 78 -10.36 -9.56 11.40
CA LYS A 78 -10.47 -8.38 10.54
C LYS A 78 -10.37 -7.10 11.37
N ILE A 79 -9.42 -6.24 11.03
CA ILE A 79 -9.25 -4.90 11.61
C ILE A 79 -10.15 -3.91 10.88
N CYS A 80 -10.04 -3.82 9.56
CA CYS A 80 -10.84 -2.90 8.74
C CYS A 80 -10.97 -3.42 7.29
N SER A 81 -11.90 -2.86 6.53
CA SER A 81 -12.00 -3.04 5.08
C SER A 81 -12.72 -1.83 4.47
N ILE A 82 -12.09 -1.20 3.49
CA ILE A 82 -12.49 0.11 2.97
C ILE A 82 -12.35 0.14 1.44
N ASP A 83 -13.13 1.00 0.78
CA ASP A 83 -12.82 1.43 -0.58
C ASP A 83 -11.58 2.32 -0.52
N PHE A 84 -10.52 1.99 -1.26
CA PHE A 84 -9.27 2.75 -1.26
C PHE A 84 -8.90 3.29 -2.63
N VAL A 85 -8.01 4.27 -2.65
CA VAL A 85 -7.40 4.84 -3.86
C VAL A 85 -5.88 4.80 -3.75
N ARG A 86 -5.22 4.78 -4.92
CA ARG A 86 -3.77 4.92 -5.06
C ARG A 86 -3.44 6.31 -5.57
N ILE A 87 -2.70 7.09 -4.79
CA ILE A 87 -2.34 8.47 -5.14
C ILE A 87 -0.83 8.56 -5.32
N ASN A 88 -0.39 8.83 -6.55
CA ASN A 88 1.02 9.10 -6.84
C ASN A 88 1.44 10.43 -6.19
N LYS A 89 2.51 10.41 -5.40
CA LYS A 89 3.07 11.59 -4.73
C LYS A 89 4.60 11.56 -4.81
N THR A 90 5.19 12.73 -4.66
CA THR A 90 6.61 12.82 -4.27
C THR A 90 6.72 12.82 -2.74
N LEU A 91 7.83 12.32 -2.19
CA LEU A 91 8.09 12.36 -0.74
C LEU A 91 7.93 13.78 -0.16
N LEU A 92 8.41 14.80 -0.87
CA LEU A 92 8.29 16.19 -0.43
C LEU A 92 6.82 16.64 -0.38
N SER A 93 6.00 16.26 -1.37
CA SER A 93 4.56 16.58 -1.36
C SER A 93 3.75 15.80 -0.33
N TYR A 94 4.30 14.68 0.17
CA TYR A 94 3.66 13.87 1.22
C TYR A 94 4.04 14.37 2.61
N PHE A 95 5.34 14.52 2.88
CA PHE A 95 5.84 14.93 4.20
C PHE A 95 5.81 16.44 4.44
N TYR A 96 5.66 17.25 3.39
CA TYR A 96 5.70 18.72 3.44
C TYR A 96 6.97 19.31 4.07
N SER A 97 8.02 18.52 4.25
CA SER A 97 9.27 18.92 4.93
C SER A 97 10.47 18.21 4.33
N LYS A 98 11.47 18.99 3.89
CA LYS A 98 12.74 18.45 3.37
C LYS A 98 13.51 17.67 4.44
N ASP A 99 13.42 18.11 5.69
CA ASP A 99 14.12 17.46 6.81
C ASP A 99 13.50 16.10 7.10
N THR A 100 12.17 16.01 7.11
CA THR A 100 11.47 14.73 7.26
C THR A 100 11.79 13.79 6.11
N VAL A 101 11.82 14.28 4.87
CA VAL A 101 12.26 13.48 3.70
C VAL A 101 13.68 12.94 3.91
N ALA A 102 14.61 13.77 4.39
CA ALA A 102 15.99 13.35 4.63
C ALA A 102 16.08 12.28 5.72
N MET A 103 15.32 12.43 6.81
CA MET A 103 15.24 11.45 7.91
C MET A 103 14.74 10.09 7.41
N TYR A 104 13.63 10.06 6.67
CA TYR A 104 13.09 8.82 6.11
C TYR A 104 14.07 8.19 5.11
N LYS A 105 14.70 8.97 4.21
CA LYS A 105 15.70 8.44 3.29
C LYS A 105 16.91 7.84 4.01
N ALA A 106 17.37 8.46 5.10
CA ALA A 106 18.47 7.96 5.91
C ALA A 106 18.11 6.62 6.57
N LEU A 107 16.94 6.55 7.24
CA LEU A 107 16.43 5.31 7.84
C LEU A 107 16.31 4.19 6.81
N PHE A 108 15.67 4.46 5.67
CA PHE A 108 15.48 3.46 4.61
C PHE A 108 16.81 2.95 4.03
N SER A 109 17.82 3.83 3.93
CA SER A 109 19.16 3.45 3.48
C SER A 109 19.87 2.55 4.49
N GLN A 110 19.75 2.83 5.80
CA GLN A 110 20.29 1.97 6.87
C GLN A 110 19.63 0.59 6.86
N GLU A 111 18.34 0.54 6.53
CA GLU A 111 17.57 -0.70 6.44
C GLU A 111 17.81 -1.49 5.15
N GLY A 112 18.72 -1.04 4.28
CA GLY A 112 19.05 -1.70 3.01
C GLY A 112 17.98 -1.55 1.93
N MET A 113 17.04 -0.61 2.09
CA MET A 113 15.91 -0.40 1.19
C MET A 113 15.81 1.07 0.77
N PRO A 114 16.72 1.61 -0.05
CA PRO A 114 16.75 3.05 -0.35
C PRO A 114 15.41 3.57 -0.90
N LEU A 115 14.84 4.59 -0.25
CA LEU A 115 13.55 5.18 -0.61
C LEU A 115 13.66 6.08 -1.84
N THR A 116 12.81 5.84 -2.85
CA THR A 116 12.68 6.73 -4.03
C THR A 116 11.88 7.98 -3.69
N ASP A 117 12.08 9.03 -4.48
CA ASP A 117 11.28 10.25 -4.36
C ASP A 117 9.82 10.05 -4.74
N ASP A 118 9.53 9.16 -5.70
CA ASP A 118 8.16 8.80 -6.06
C ASP A 118 7.64 7.67 -5.18
N ILE A 119 6.44 7.88 -4.64
CA ILE A 119 5.71 6.95 -3.79
C ILE A 119 4.24 6.88 -4.22
N ILE A 120 3.56 5.82 -3.81
CA ILE A 120 2.11 5.67 -3.96
C ILE A 120 1.51 5.65 -2.55
N VAL A 121 0.58 6.55 -2.27
CA VAL A 121 -0.19 6.54 -1.02
C VAL A 121 -1.48 5.78 -1.25
N LEU A 122 -1.73 4.78 -0.41
CA LEU A 122 -2.97 4.04 -0.32
C LEU A 122 -3.76 4.61 0.86
N THR A 123 -4.92 5.19 0.56
CA THR A 123 -5.80 5.82 1.57
C THR A 123 -7.26 5.62 1.18
N SER A 124 -8.18 5.93 2.09
CA SER A 124 -9.62 5.83 1.84
C SER A 124 -10.06 6.65 0.63
N LEU A 125 -10.96 6.10 -0.17
CA LEU A 125 -11.66 6.85 -1.21
C LEU A 125 -12.55 7.96 -0.61
N ARG A 126 -13.09 7.74 0.59
CA ARG A 126 -14.01 8.67 1.27
C ARG A 126 -13.41 9.17 2.58
N PRO A 127 -13.30 10.49 2.78
CA PRO A 127 -12.82 11.04 4.04
C PRO A 127 -13.67 10.56 5.23
N GLY A 128 -13.02 10.16 6.32
CA GLY A 128 -13.67 9.64 7.53
C GLY A 128 -13.99 8.14 7.49
N GLU A 129 -13.72 7.46 6.37
CA GLU A 129 -13.83 6.01 6.23
C GLU A 129 -12.44 5.33 6.26
N GLU A 130 -11.40 6.02 6.73
CA GLU A 130 -10.06 5.45 6.85
C GLU A 130 -10.02 4.28 7.85
N CYS A 131 -9.10 3.36 7.63
CA CYS A 131 -8.76 2.39 8.65
C CYS A 131 -8.21 3.08 9.92
N PRO A 132 -8.37 2.48 11.11
CA PRO A 132 -7.78 3.02 12.32
C PRO A 132 -6.25 3.06 12.21
N GLU A 133 -5.63 4.01 12.91
CA GLU A 133 -4.17 4.06 13.07
C GLU A 133 -3.62 2.69 13.53
N PRO A 134 -2.45 2.27 13.03
CA PRO A 134 -1.54 3.01 12.14
C PRO A 134 -1.80 2.78 10.64
N TYR A 135 -3.02 2.36 10.26
CA TYR A 135 -3.35 1.94 8.91
C TYR A 135 -4.21 2.92 8.12
N SER A 136 -4.43 4.12 8.65
CA SER A 136 -5.22 5.18 8.00
C SER A 136 -4.67 5.54 6.62
N GLU A 137 -3.34 5.51 6.50
CA GLU A 137 -2.61 5.63 5.24
C GLU A 137 -1.47 4.59 5.19
N LEU A 138 -1.25 4.01 4.02
CA LEU A 138 -0.12 3.12 3.74
C LEU A 138 0.67 3.66 2.56
N ILE A 139 1.98 3.46 2.55
CA ILE A 139 2.86 3.98 1.51
C ILE A 139 3.52 2.82 0.78
N GLU A 140 3.37 2.76 -0.53
CA GLU A 140 4.08 1.82 -1.40
C GLU A 140 5.27 2.51 -2.07
N ALA A 141 6.45 1.89 -1.96
CA ALA A 141 7.69 2.33 -2.58
C ALA A 141 8.56 1.13 -2.99
N LYS A 142 9.00 1.09 -4.25
CA LYS A 142 9.83 0.02 -4.82
C LYS A 142 9.32 -1.40 -4.54
N GLY A 143 7.99 -1.60 -4.56
CA GLY A 143 7.38 -2.90 -4.32
C GLY A 143 7.39 -3.35 -2.85
N ASN A 144 7.64 -2.45 -1.90
CA ASN A 144 7.38 -2.64 -0.48
C ASN A 144 6.28 -1.69 -0.03
N LEU A 145 5.52 -2.08 0.98
CA LEU A 145 4.51 -1.26 1.61
C LEU A 145 4.95 -0.95 3.05
N PHE A 146 4.76 0.28 3.53
CA PHE A 146 5.17 0.68 4.86
C PHE A 146 4.22 1.69 5.48
N PHE A 147 4.27 1.77 6.81
CA PHE A 147 3.59 2.76 7.63
C PHE A 147 4.42 3.00 8.90
N SER A 148 4.12 4.09 9.61
CA SER A 148 4.86 4.48 10.81
C SER A 148 4.07 4.17 12.06
N GLU A 149 4.73 3.63 13.08
CA GLU A 149 4.14 3.40 14.41
C GLU A 149 5.18 3.76 15.46
N GLN A 150 4.82 4.68 16.37
CA GLN A 150 5.69 5.10 17.49
C GLN A 150 7.10 5.53 17.03
N ASP A 151 7.19 6.31 15.95
CA ASP A 151 8.41 6.77 15.27
C ASP A 151 9.26 5.70 14.58
N TYR A 152 8.85 4.43 14.62
CA TYR A 152 9.43 3.35 13.83
C TYR A 152 8.69 3.17 12.51
N VAL A 153 9.35 2.54 11.54
CA VAL A 153 8.73 2.15 10.27
C VAL A 153 8.49 0.65 10.27
N VAL A 154 7.25 0.25 10.00
CA VAL A 154 6.88 -1.15 9.78
C VAL A 154 6.90 -1.43 8.28
N PHE A 155 7.69 -2.42 7.88
CA PHE A 155 7.83 -2.83 6.49
C PHE A 155 7.03 -4.10 6.23
N MET A 156 6.26 -4.05 5.14
CA MET A 156 5.48 -5.14 4.59
C MET A 156 6.03 -5.49 3.21
N LYS A 157 6.13 -6.78 2.93
CA LYS A 157 6.55 -7.30 1.63
C LYS A 157 5.40 -8.00 0.93
N LYS A 158 5.42 -7.93 -0.39
CA LYS A 158 4.47 -8.67 -1.22
C LYS A 158 4.69 -10.18 -1.05
N LYS A 159 3.64 -10.90 -0.67
CA LYS A 159 3.63 -12.36 -0.63
C LYS A 159 3.73 -12.84 -2.07
N LYS A 160 4.89 -13.41 -2.44
CA LYS A 160 5.03 -14.06 -3.75
C LYS A 160 4.01 -15.19 -3.81
N GLY A 161 3.25 -15.26 -4.90
CA GLY A 161 2.31 -16.34 -5.15
C GLY A 161 3.01 -17.69 -4.99
N MET A 162 2.33 -18.62 -4.34
CA MET A 162 2.73 -20.03 -4.28
C MET A 162 2.55 -20.67 -5.66
#